data_AF-A0A9D5IPJ5-F1
#
_entry.id   AF-A0A9D5IPJ5-F1
#
_cell.length_a   1.000
_cell.length_b   1.000
_cell.length_c   1.000
_cell.angle_alpha   90.00
_cell.angle_beta   90.00
_cell.angle_gamma   90.00
#
_symmetry.space_group_name_H-M   'P 1'
#
loop_
_entity.id
_entity.type
_entity.pdbx_description
1 polymer ?
#
loop_
_entity_poly.entity_id
_entity_poly.type
_entity_poly.pdbx_seq_one_letter_code
_entity_poly.pdbx_strand_id
1 'polypeptide(L)'
;MADGKKLQPIIIKRIKKSGHAAHGGAWKIAYADFVTAMMAFFLLMWLLGSTAKGELDGIASYFQSPVKVSLMGGPGTGNSSSILPGGGRDLSKAFGQMDSGDAERAAKVMGAQMAQEAKARQEAARLDALEQKIAELIKSNPKLTEFGNQIQLEKTTDGLHIQIVDQQNRPMFDTGSSLVKPYMRDILQEIGKALGDVENRIALAGHTDATPYGSGERGYSNWELSADRANASRRELVSGGLPDNKLRRVEGLASSRLLRPETPNDPINRRISIVVMTQAAEDRMAPTSLPAVVPPPAAPAAAPVSAPEVSSIVPALQIPAEVTKTTSGSGG
;
A
#
# COMPACT_ATOMS: atom_id res chain seq x y z
N MET A 1 72.04 -22.70 -72.53
CA MET A 1 70.89 -23.12 -71.68
C MET A 1 71.40 -24.05 -70.59
N ALA A 2 70.72 -24.10 -69.44
CA ALA A 2 71.05 -24.75 -68.16
C ALA A 2 72.00 -23.90 -67.27
N ASP A 3 71.56 -22.99 -66.40
CA ASP A 3 70.55 -23.00 -65.32
C ASP A 3 71.16 -23.39 -63.95
N GLY A 4 70.69 -22.70 -62.92
CA GLY A 4 71.44 -22.28 -61.74
C GLY A 4 71.75 -23.34 -60.67
N LYS A 5 72.77 -23.03 -59.86
CA LYS A 5 72.92 -23.59 -58.51
C LYS A 5 73.10 -22.48 -57.49
N LYS A 6 72.05 -22.28 -56.68
CA LYS A 6 71.99 -21.39 -55.52
C LYS A 6 72.91 -21.93 -54.41
N LEU A 7 73.72 -21.07 -53.81
CA LEU A 7 74.57 -21.36 -52.65
C LEU A 7 73.69 -21.53 -51.41
N GLN A 8 73.82 -22.66 -50.71
CA GLN A 8 73.14 -22.90 -49.43
C GLN A 8 74.04 -22.44 -48.26
N PRO A 9 73.53 -21.65 -47.30
CA PRO A 9 74.32 -21.18 -46.16
C PRO A 9 74.49 -22.27 -45.08
N ILE A 10 75.73 -22.49 -44.65
CA ILE A 10 76.11 -23.43 -43.59
C ILE A 10 75.93 -22.76 -42.22
N ILE A 11 75.09 -23.34 -41.37
CA ILE A 11 74.85 -22.87 -40.00
C ILE A 11 75.59 -23.77 -39.01
N ILE A 12 76.60 -23.22 -38.31
CA ILE A 12 77.36 -23.93 -37.27
C ILE A 12 76.79 -23.56 -35.89
N LYS A 13 76.15 -24.53 -35.22
CA LYS A 13 75.65 -24.37 -33.85
C LYS A 13 76.77 -24.67 -32.84
N ARG A 14 77.34 -23.63 -32.22
CA ARG A 14 78.31 -23.78 -31.12
C ARG A 14 77.55 -23.96 -29.81
N ILE A 15 77.71 -25.12 -29.18
CA ILE A 15 77.11 -25.44 -27.88
C ILE A 15 78.15 -25.14 -26.81
N LYS A 16 77.92 -24.10 -25.99
CA LYS A 16 78.75 -23.79 -24.81
C LYS A 16 78.23 -24.63 -23.64
N LYS A 17 78.93 -25.71 -23.27
CA LYS A 17 78.70 -26.41 -22.00
C LYS A 17 79.28 -25.55 -20.87
N SER A 18 78.41 -25.00 -20.02
CA SER A 18 78.79 -24.42 -18.73
C SER A 18 78.60 -25.47 -17.64
N GLY A 19 79.67 -25.72 -16.90
CA GLY A 19 79.79 -26.80 -15.93
C GLY A 19 78.90 -26.66 -14.70
N HIS A 20 78.54 -27.81 -14.13
CA HIS A 20 77.82 -27.96 -12.88
C HIS A 20 78.70 -27.55 -11.69
N ALA A 21 78.19 -26.64 -10.86
CA ALA A 21 78.68 -26.43 -9.50
C ALA A 21 77.73 -27.15 -8.52
N ALA A 22 78.30 -28.12 -7.80
CA ALA A 22 77.85 -28.72 -6.54
C ALA A 22 76.45 -29.39 -6.46
N HIS A 23 76.43 -30.70 -6.74
CA HIS A 23 75.38 -31.64 -6.33
C HIS A 23 75.34 -31.85 -4.81
N GLY A 24 74.68 -30.95 -4.07
CA GLY A 24 74.41 -31.14 -2.64
C GLY A 24 73.21 -30.37 -2.09
N GLY A 25 72.66 -29.42 -2.85
CA GLY A 25 71.50 -28.62 -2.47
C GLY A 25 70.17 -29.03 -3.14
N ALA A 26 70.21 -29.82 -4.22
CA ALA A 26 69.01 -30.16 -4.99
C ALA A 26 67.95 -30.92 -4.18
N TRP A 27 68.37 -31.83 -3.31
CA TRP A 27 67.45 -32.55 -2.41
C TRP A 27 66.87 -31.64 -1.32
N LYS A 28 67.63 -30.62 -0.87
CA LYS A 28 67.16 -29.60 0.08
C LYS A 28 66.16 -28.66 -0.57
N ILE A 29 66.32 -28.37 -1.87
CA ILE A 29 65.34 -27.59 -2.64
C ILE A 29 64.05 -28.39 -2.80
N ALA A 30 64.13 -29.68 -3.15
CA ALA A 30 62.96 -30.55 -3.22
C ALA A 30 62.28 -30.75 -1.84
N TYR A 31 63.07 -30.85 -0.77
CA TYR A 31 62.55 -30.94 0.60
C TYR A 31 61.94 -29.61 1.07
N ALA A 32 62.57 -28.48 0.76
CA ALA A 32 62.03 -27.16 1.07
C ALA A 32 60.72 -26.93 0.33
N ASP A 33 60.64 -27.29 -0.96
CA ASP A 33 59.42 -27.20 -1.76
C ASP A 33 58.30 -28.07 -1.18
N PHE A 34 58.63 -29.31 -0.77
CA PHE A 34 57.68 -30.20 -0.09
C PHE A 34 57.18 -29.64 1.24
N VAL A 35 58.07 -29.10 2.08
CA VAL A 35 57.70 -28.49 3.37
C VAL A 35 56.87 -27.23 3.14
N THR A 36 57.18 -26.41 2.14
CA THR A 36 56.36 -25.23 1.82
C THR A 36 55.00 -25.59 1.27
N ALA A 37 54.90 -26.65 0.45
CA ALA A 37 53.62 -27.17 -0.03
C ALA A 37 52.78 -27.71 1.13
N MET A 38 53.39 -28.45 2.06
CA MET A 38 52.71 -28.93 3.26
C MET A 38 52.31 -27.80 4.21
N MET A 39 53.15 -26.78 4.37
CA MET A 39 52.85 -25.59 5.18
C MET A 39 51.68 -24.81 4.57
N ALA A 40 51.68 -24.58 3.25
CA ALA A 40 50.58 -23.91 2.56
C ALA A 40 49.28 -24.71 2.66
N PHE A 41 49.34 -26.03 2.49
CA PHE A 41 48.19 -26.92 2.66
C PHE A 41 47.68 -26.91 4.11
N PHE A 42 48.58 -26.90 5.10
CA PHE A 42 48.22 -26.81 6.50
C PHE A 42 47.58 -25.45 6.83
N LEU A 43 48.14 -24.34 6.36
CA LEU A 43 47.57 -23.01 6.54
C LEU A 43 46.19 -22.89 5.88
N LEU A 44 46.01 -23.48 4.69
CA LEU A 44 44.72 -23.57 4.02
C LEU A 44 43.72 -24.37 4.86
N MET A 45 44.09 -25.59 5.27
CA MET A 45 43.22 -26.45 6.06
C MET A 45 42.93 -25.86 7.45
N TRP A 46 43.89 -25.12 8.01
CA TRP A 46 43.74 -24.41 9.27
C TRP A 46 42.79 -23.20 9.14
N LEU A 47 42.84 -22.49 8.00
CA LEU A 47 41.84 -21.46 7.69
C LEU A 47 40.44 -22.08 7.51
N LEU A 48 40.31 -23.20 6.79
CA LEU A 48 39.04 -23.90 6.64
C LEU A 48 38.53 -24.50 7.97
N GLY A 49 39.42 -24.89 8.87
CA GLY A 49 39.08 -25.43 10.19
C GLY A 49 38.71 -24.37 11.23
N SER A 50 39.18 -23.12 11.04
CA SER A 50 38.88 -21.97 11.92
C SER A 50 37.74 -21.09 11.42
N THR A 51 37.31 -21.26 10.15
CA THR A 51 36.13 -20.60 9.60
C THR A 51 34.88 -21.43 9.89
N ALA A 52 33.81 -20.77 10.33
CA ALA A 52 32.54 -21.46 10.57
C ALA A 52 32.01 -22.01 9.24
N LYS A 53 31.40 -23.21 9.25
CA LYS A 53 30.85 -23.85 8.03
C LYS A 53 29.98 -22.90 7.18
N GLY A 54 29.25 -21.97 7.82
CA GLY A 54 28.44 -20.96 7.13
C GLY A 54 29.22 -19.92 6.34
N GLU A 55 30.48 -19.62 6.69
CA GLU A 55 31.33 -18.66 6.00
C GLU A 55 31.92 -19.27 4.71
N LEU A 56 32.25 -20.56 4.73
CA LEU A 56 32.69 -21.32 3.55
C LEU A 56 31.56 -21.47 2.52
N ASP A 57 30.35 -21.77 2.97
CA ASP A 57 29.16 -21.84 2.09
C ASP A 57 28.84 -20.45 1.48
N GLY A 58 29.03 -19.37 2.25
CA GLY A 58 28.88 -18.00 1.78
C GLY A 58 29.84 -17.64 0.65
N ILE A 59 31.13 -17.95 0.82
CA ILE A 59 32.16 -17.73 -0.21
C ILE A 59 31.92 -18.62 -1.44
N ALA A 60 31.53 -19.88 -1.26
CA ALA A 60 31.22 -20.79 -2.38
C ALA A 60 30.06 -20.28 -3.24
N SER A 61 29.01 -19.73 -2.61
CA SER A 61 27.86 -19.18 -3.32
C SER A 61 28.20 -17.94 -4.17
N TYR A 62 29.18 -17.14 -3.74
CA TYR A 62 29.69 -15.98 -4.48
C TYR A 62 30.35 -16.38 -5.81
N PHE A 63 31.13 -17.45 -5.81
CA PHE A 63 31.81 -17.93 -7.02
C PHE A 63 30.89 -18.68 -7.98
N GLN A 64 29.83 -19.32 -7.49
CA GLN A 64 28.87 -20.03 -8.34
C GLN A 64 27.82 -19.11 -8.98
N SER A 65 27.54 -17.94 -8.41
CA SER A 65 26.48 -17.04 -8.90
C SER A 65 26.72 -15.56 -8.54
N PRO A 66 27.73 -14.90 -9.15
CA PRO A 66 28.15 -13.54 -8.75
C PRO A 66 27.04 -12.48 -8.92
N VAL A 67 26.18 -12.62 -9.93
CA VAL A 67 25.07 -11.68 -10.18
C VAL A 67 23.97 -11.79 -9.11
N LYS A 68 23.75 -12.98 -8.56
CA LYS A 68 22.72 -13.25 -7.53
C LYS A 68 23.12 -12.68 -6.18
N VAL A 69 24.41 -12.77 -5.80
CA VAL A 69 24.91 -12.26 -4.52
C VAL A 69 24.94 -10.73 -4.49
N SER A 70 25.26 -10.07 -5.60
CA SER A 70 25.28 -8.60 -5.70
C SER A 70 23.88 -7.96 -5.68
N LEU A 71 22.86 -8.66 -6.18
CA LEU A 71 21.49 -8.14 -6.28
C LEU A 71 20.54 -8.60 -5.16
N MET A 72 20.78 -9.78 -4.55
CA MET A 72 19.89 -10.37 -3.52
C MET A 72 20.53 -10.56 -2.14
N GLY A 73 21.84 -10.34 -1.98
CA GLY A 73 22.55 -10.68 -0.75
C GLY A 73 22.67 -12.20 -0.58
N GLY A 74 23.89 -12.71 -0.51
CA GLY A 74 24.14 -14.14 -0.32
C GLY A 74 23.92 -14.57 1.14
N PRO A 75 23.44 -15.79 1.41
CA PRO A 75 23.46 -16.35 2.75
C PRO A 75 24.94 -16.55 3.15
N GLY A 76 25.49 -15.58 3.88
CA GLY A 76 26.91 -15.57 4.25
C GLY A 76 27.56 -14.19 4.29
N THR A 77 26.93 -13.12 3.78
CA THR A 77 27.40 -11.75 4.02
C THR A 77 26.86 -11.24 5.35
N GLY A 78 27.19 -11.96 6.43
CA GLY A 78 26.70 -11.72 7.78
C GLY A 78 27.66 -10.89 8.61
N ASN A 79 27.96 -9.66 8.21
CA ASN A 79 28.23 -8.63 9.22
C ASN A 79 26.90 -7.96 9.53
N SER A 80 26.25 -8.43 10.59
CA SER A 80 25.15 -7.69 11.21
C SER A 80 25.63 -6.27 11.50
N SER A 81 24.85 -5.26 11.13
CA SER A 81 24.98 -3.89 11.67
C SER A 81 24.57 -3.80 13.16
N SER A 82 24.75 -4.88 13.91
CA SER A 82 24.52 -4.93 15.35
C SER A 82 25.84 -4.73 16.06
N ILE A 83 25.95 -3.64 16.79
CA ILE A 83 27.10 -3.26 17.63
C ILE A 83 27.20 -4.20 18.87
N LEU A 84 26.19 -5.03 19.09
CA LEU A 84 26.10 -6.00 20.18
C LEU A 84 26.28 -7.42 19.62
N PRO A 85 27.28 -8.20 20.10
CA PRO A 85 27.43 -9.61 19.76
C PRO A 85 26.29 -10.41 20.40
N GLY A 86 25.47 -11.09 19.58
CA GLY A 86 24.30 -11.85 20.02
C GLY A 86 22.98 -11.13 19.70
N GLY A 87 22.47 -11.35 18.48
CA GLY A 87 21.31 -10.65 17.94
C GLY A 87 20.39 -11.53 17.10
N GLY A 88 20.15 -12.76 17.55
CA GLY A 88 19.06 -13.61 17.06
C GLY A 88 17.90 -13.65 18.06
N ARG A 89 16.72 -14.09 17.62
CA ARG A 89 15.54 -14.33 18.51
C ARG A 89 15.78 -15.39 19.60
N ASP A 90 16.93 -16.07 19.55
CA ASP A 90 17.33 -17.13 20.45
C ASP A 90 18.71 -16.80 21.04
N LEU A 91 18.73 -16.50 22.34
CA LEU A 91 19.94 -16.15 23.10
C LEU A 91 20.89 -17.34 23.30
N SER A 92 20.45 -18.57 22.98
CA SER A 92 21.26 -19.79 23.10
C SER A 92 22.20 -20.02 21.90
N LYS A 93 22.06 -19.25 20.82
CA LYS A 93 22.85 -19.41 19.59
C LYS A 93 24.01 -18.42 19.55
N ALA A 94 25.23 -18.95 19.60
CA ALA A 94 26.47 -18.19 19.77
C ALA A 94 27.02 -17.54 18.49
N PHE A 95 26.47 -17.80 17.29
CA PHE A 95 26.98 -17.25 16.03
C PHE A 95 25.87 -16.81 15.09
N GLY A 96 26.12 -15.69 14.40
CA GLY A 96 25.20 -14.88 13.58
C GLY A 96 24.59 -15.59 12.38
N GLN A 97 23.81 -16.63 12.65
CA GLN A 97 23.00 -17.33 11.67
C GLN A 97 21.65 -16.61 11.60
N MET A 98 21.48 -15.73 10.62
CA MET A 98 20.12 -15.32 10.22
C MET A 98 19.38 -16.60 9.83
N ASP A 99 18.18 -16.78 10.40
CA ASP A 99 17.26 -17.83 9.98
C ASP A 99 17.03 -17.65 8.47
N SER A 100 17.07 -18.73 7.69
CA SER A 100 16.79 -18.72 6.25
C SER A 100 15.44 -18.03 5.93
N GLY A 101 14.51 -18.05 6.89
CA GLY A 101 13.24 -17.32 6.79
C GLY A 101 13.36 -15.79 6.82
N ASP A 102 14.42 -15.21 7.40
CA ASP A 102 14.58 -13.75 7.48
C ASP A 102 15.13 -13.16 6.17
N ALA A 103 16.03 -13.86 5.48
CA ALA A 103 16.47 -13.48 4.13
C ALA A 103 15.34 -13.65 3.11
N GLU A 104 14.55 -14.72 3.21
CA GLU A 104 13.37 -14.93 2.37
C GLU A 104 12.28 -13.87 2.60
N ARG A 105 12.04 -13.49 3.86
CA ARG A 105 11.14 -12.37 4.20
C ARG A 105 11.63 -11.04 3.64
N ALA A 106 12.93 -10.74 3.76
CA ALA A 106 13.51 -9.52 3.22
C ALA A 106 13.37 -9.45 1.69
N ALA A 107 13.69 -10.54 0.98
CA ALA A 107 13.51 -10.63 -0.46
C ALA A 107 12.03 -10.49 -0.88
N LYS A 108 11.10 -11.07 -0.12
CA LYS A 108 9.65 -10.96 -0.37
C LYS A 108 9.13 -9.54 -0.16
N VAL A 109 9.59 -8.85 0.90
CA VAL A 109 9.23 -7.45 1.16
C VAL A 109 9.77 -6.55 0.06
N MET A 110 11.05 -6.70 -0.31
CA MET A 110 11.67 -5.91 -1.37
C MET A 110 11.00 -6.17 -2.74
N GLY A 111 10.68 -7.42 -3.05
CA GLY A 111 9.94 -7.80 -4.26
C GLY A 111 8.53 -7.21 -4.29
N ALA A 112 7.81 -7.21 -3.15
CA ALA A 112 6.50 -6.58 -3.03
C ALA A 112 6.58 -5.05 -3.22
N GLN A 113 7.61 -4.42 -2.66
CA GLN A 113 7.84 -2.98 -2.79
C GLN A 113 8.14 -2.58 -4.24
N MET A 114 9.03 -3.30 -4.92
CA MET A 114 9.30 -3.06 -6.35
C MET A 114 8.05 -3.27 -7.23
N ALA A 115 7.23 -4.29 -6.93
CA ALA A 115 5.99 -4.53 -7.65
C ALA A 115 4.96 -3.40 -7.44
N GLN A 116 4.86 -2.87 -6.22
CA GLN A 116 4.00 -1.72 -5.91
C GLN A 116 4.48 -0.46 -6.63
N GLU A 117 5.78 -0.18 -6.64
CA GLU A 117 6.34 0.96 -7.37
C GLU A 117 6.10 0.86 -8.88
N ALA A 118 6.24 -0.33 -9.46
CA ALA A 118 5.95 -0.54 -10.88
C ALA A 118 4.47 -0.27 -11.21
N LYS A 119 3.55 -0.74 -10.35
CA LYS A 119 2.12 -0.44 -10.48
C LYS A 119 1.82 1.05 -10.35
N ALA A 120 2.41 1.72 -9.35
CA ALA A 120 2.23 3.15 -9.15
C ALA A 120 2.72 3.98 -10.35
N ARG A 121 3.84 3.59 -10.98
CA ARG A 121 4.31 4.25 -12.21
C ARG A 121 3.36 4.05 -13.40
N GLN A 122 2.84 2.84 -13.57
CA GLN A 122 1.86 2.55 -14.62
C GLN A 122 0.56 3.35 -14.39
N GLU A 123 0.10 3.42 -13.15
CA GLU A 123 -1.07 4.19 -12.77
C GLU A 123 -0.88 5.69 -13.02
N ALA A 124 0.28 6.25 -12.62
CA ALA A 124 0.61 7.65 -12.90
C ALA A 124 0.55 7.95 -14.40
N ALA A 125 1.14 7.09 -15.24
CA ALA A 125 1.08 7.25 -16.70
C ALA A 125 -0.36 7.16 -17.26
N ARG A 126 -1.23 6.34 -16.65
CA ARG A 126 -2.66 6.28 -17.02
C ARG A 126 -3.39 7.56 -16.65
N LEU A 127 -3.12 8.12 -15.47
CA LEU A 127 -3.71 9.40 -15.04
C LEU A 127 -3.23 10.56 -15.91
N ASP A 128 -1.96 10.56 -16.32
CA ASP A 128 -1.43 11.53 -17.29
C ASP A 128 -2.13 11.45 -18.64
N ALA A 129 -2.33 10.23 -19.16
CA ALA A 129 -3.07 10.02 -20.40
C ALA A 129 -4.54 10.44 -20.27
N LEU A 130 -5.16 10.20 -19.10
CA LEU A 130 -6.53 10.62 -18.83
C LEU A 130 -6.67 12.14 -18.77
N GLU A 131 -5.76 12.82 -18.09
CA GLU A 131 -5.73 14.29 -18.03
C GLU A 131 -5.65 14.87 -19.45
N GLN A 132 -4.75 14.36 -20.29
CA GLN A 132 -4.63 14.78 -21.69
C GLN A 132 -5.91 14.51 -22.48
N LYS A 133 -6.52 13.33 -22.32
CA LYS A 133 -7.79 12.97 -22.97
C LYS A 133 -8.90 13.94 -22.58
N ILE A 134 -9.01 14.30 -21.30
CA ILE A 134 -10.04 15.24 -20.82
C ILE A 134 -9.73 16.67 -21.28
N ALA A 135 -8.47 17.10 -21.23
CA ALA A 135 -8.07 18.42 -21.73
C ALA A 135 -8.38 18.58 -23.23
N GLU A 136 -8.15 17.53 -24.02
CA GLU A 136 -8.49 17.51 -25.45
C GLU A 136 -10.00 17.48 -25.67
N LEU A 137 -10.75 16.73 -24.86
CA LEU A 137 -12.21 16.71 -24.90
C LEU A 137 -12.80 18.11 -24.65
N ILE A 138 -12.27 18.85 -23.68
CA ILE A 138 -12.70 20.22 -23.38
C ILE A 138 -12.46 21.16 -24.57
N LYS A 139 -11.32 21.01 -25.26
CA LYS A 139 -10.96 21.84 -26.42
C LYS A 139 -11.74 21.48 -27.69
N SER A 140 -11.98 20.20 -27.91
CA SER A 140 -12.57 19.68 -29.16
C SER A 140 -14.10 19.65 -29.17
N ASN A 141 -14.75 19.51 -27.99
CA ASN A 141 -16.20 19.45 -27.91
C ASN A 141 -16.81 20.85 -27.78
N PRO A 142 -17.62 21.32 -28.76
CA PRO A 142 -18.24 22.65 -28.71
C PRO A 142 -19.08 22.92 -27.47
N LYS A 143 -19.64 21.87 -26.84
CA LYS A 143 -20.40 21.98 -25.59
C LYS A 143 -19.53 22.34 -24.39
N LEU A 144 -18.23 22.02 -24.43
CA LEU A 144 -17.30 22.20 -23.31
C LEU A 144 -16.35 23.38 -23.51
N THR A 145 -16.07 23.75 -24.76
CA THR A 145 -15.07 24.78 -25.10
C THR A 145 -15.36 26.12 -24.42
N GLU A 146 -16.63 26.53 -24.34
CA GLU A 146 -17.04 27.77 -23.66
C GLU A 146 -16.79 27.73 -22.13
N PHE A 147 -16.72 26.53 -21.56
CA PHE A 147 -16.57 26.29 -20.11
C PHE A 147 -15.15 25.90 -19.71
N GLY A 148 -14.18 25.94 -20.64
CA GLY A 148 -12.80 25.54 -20.34
C GLY A 148 -12.17 26.29 -19.16
N ASN A 149 -12.54 27.55 -18.93
CA ASN A 149 -12.06 28.34 -17.78
C ASN A 149 -12.69 27.93 -16.43
N GLN A 150 -13.77 27.17 -16.47
CA GLN A 150 -14.51 26.69 -15.30
C GLN A 150 -14.21 25.23 -14.98
N ILE A 151 -13.52 24.51 -15.87
CA ILE A 151 -13.09 23.13 -15.67
C ILE A 151 -11.58 23.13 -15.43
N GLN A 152 -11.17 22.91 -14.20
CA GLN A 152 -9.78 22.88 -13.79
C GLN A 152 -9.34 21.44 -13.58
N LEU A 153 -8.20 21.08 -14.17
CA LEU A 153 -7.57 19.77 -14.02
C LEU A 153 -6.32 19.94 -13.17
N GLU A 154 -6.19 19.14 -12.12
CA GLU A 154 -5.04 19.17 -11.21
C GLU A 154 -4.64 17.75 -10.82
N LYS A 155 -3.36 17.43 -10.91
CA LYS A 155 -2.81 16.16 -10.43
C LYS A 155 -2.35 16.31 -8.99
N THR A 156 -2.88 15.48 -8.11
CA THR A 156 -2.55 15.44 -6.68
C THR A 156 -2.03 14.06 -6.29
N THR A 157 -1.61 13.90 -5.04
CA THR A 157 -1.24 12.59 -4.48
C THR A 157 -2.39 11.60 -4.43
N ASP A 158 -3.62 12.10 -4.40
CA ASP A 158 -4.81 11.27 -4.31
C ASP A 158 -5.32 10.85 -5.70
N GLY A 159 -4.92 11.57 -6.76
CA GLY A 159 -5.16 11.21 -8.15
C GLY A 159 -5.39 12.43 -9.05
N LEU A 160 -6.24 12.28 -10.06
CA LEU A 160 -6.61 13.39 -10.95
C LEU A 160 -7.86 14.09 -10.43
N HIS A 161 -7.72 15.35 -10.03
CA HIS A 161 -8.81 16.22 -9.62
C HIS A 161 -9.36 16.98 -10.82
N ILE A 162 -10.65 16.82 -11.06
CA ILE A 162 -11.41 17.57 -12.05
C ILE A 162 -12.38 18.46 -11.27
N GLN A 163 -12.13 19.76 -11.27
CA GLN A 163 -12.92 20.74 -10.54
C GLN A 163 -13.78 21.54 -11.51
N ILE A 164 -15.09 21.57 -11.28
CA ILE A 164 -16.02 22.40 -12.05
C ILE A 164 -16.48 23.53 -11.14
N VAL A 165 -16.02 24.75 -11.43
CA VAL A 165 -16.22 25.93 -10.58
C VAL A 165 -17.33 26.84 -11.12
N ASP A 166 -18.07 27.47 -10.20
CA ASP A 166 -19.01 28.53 -10.54
C ASP A 166 -18.27 29.83 -10.89
N GLN A 167 -18.92 30.65 -11.72
CA GLN A 167 -18.57 32.05 -11.89
C GLN A 167 -19.81 32.92 -11.69
N GLN A 168 -19.60 34.20 -11.36
CA GLN A 168 -20.67 35.12 -10.95
C GLN A 168 -21.79 35.26 -11.99
N ASN A 169 -21.44 35.22 -13.28
CA ASN A 169 -22.39 35.32 -14.39
C ASN A 169 -22.81 33.97 -14.99
N ARG A 170 -22.30 32.85 -14.44
CA ARG A 170 -22.51 31.51 -15.00
C ARG A 170 -22.38 30.45 -13.89
N PRO A 171 -23.40 30.30 -13.02
CA PRO A 171 -23.42 29.31 -11.94
C PRO A 171 -23.75 27.90 -12.46
N MET A 172 -23.19 26.82 -11.93
CA MET A 172 -23.48 25.45 -12.37
C MET A 172 -24.83 24.92 -11.90
N PHE A 173 -25.36 25.54 -10.85
CA PHE A 173 -26.63 25.20 -10.22
C PHE A 173 -27.53 26.42 -10.16
N ASP A 174 -28.83 26.18 -10.04
CA ASP A 174 -29.76 27.23 -9.65
C ASP A 174 -29.42 27.78 -8.25
N THR A 175 -29.65 29.07 -8.04
CA THR A 175 -29.36 29.75 -6.78
C THR A 175 -30.09 29.05 -5.63
N GLY A 176 -29.33 28.61 -4.63
CA GLY A 176 -29.86 27.88 -3.47
C GLY A 176 -30.36 26.47 -3.75
N SER A 177 -30.20 25.97 -4.97
CA SER A 177 -30.74 24.67 -5.38
C SER A 177 -29.63 23.69 -5.72
N SER A 178 -29.97 22.40 -5.67
CA SER A 178 -29.18 21.28 -6.18
C SER A 178 -29.54 20.92 -7.63
N LEU A 179 -30.46 21.66 -8.25
CA LEU A 179 -30.79 21.52 -9.67
C LEU A 179 -29.64 22.04 -10.54
N VAL A 180 -29.09 21.14 -11.36
CA VAL A 180 -28.05 21.44 -12.34
C VAL A 180 -28.60 22.28 -13.48
N LYS A 181 -27.81 23.25 -13.96
CA LYS A 181 -28.09 23.97 -15.19
C LYS A 181 -27.88 23.06 -16.43
N PRO A 182 -28.50 23.36 -17.58
CA PRO A 182 -28.34 22.55 -18.79
C PRO A 182 -26.89 22.33 -19.20
N TYR A 183 -26.05 23.37 -19.14
CA TYR A 183 -24.63 23.23 -19.47
C TYR A 183 -23.84 22.41 -18.44
N MET A 184 -24.17 22.48 -17.15
CA MET A 184 -23.54 21.63 -16.13
C MET A 184 -23.86 20.16 -16.40
N ARG A 185 -25.10 19.87 -16.79
CA ARG A 185 -25.50 18.54 -17.25
C ARG A 185 -24.66 18.08 -18.44
N ASP A 186 -24.54 18.90 -19.49
CA ASP A 186 -23.72 18.55 -20.66
C ASP A 186 -22.25 18.28 -20.26
N ILE A 187 -21.66 19.12 -19.40
CA ILE A 187 -20.29 18.94 -18.89
C ILE A 187 -20.15 17.59 -18.17
N LEU A 188 -21.02 17.31 -17.21
CA LEU A 188 -20.96 16.08 -16.43
C LEU A 188 -21.21 14.84 -17.27
N GLN A 189 -22.08 14.90 -18.27
CA GLN A 189 -22.36 13.75 -19.13
C GLN A 189 -21.17 13.43 -20.05
N GLU A 190 -20.52 14.45 -20.63
CA GLU A 190 -19.32 14.26 -21.46
C GLU A 190 -18.12 13.77 -20.63
N ILE A 191 -17.93 14.31 -19.42
CA ILE A 191 -16.91 13.82 -18.49
C ILE A 191 -17.23 12.38 -18.06
N GLY A 192 -18.49 12.08 -17.73
CA GLY A 192 -18.95 10.73 -17.34
C GLY A 192 -18.62 9.69 -18.41
N LYS A 193 -18.84 10.02 -19.68
CA LYS A 193 -18.45 9.19 -20.82
C LYS A 193 -16.94 8.95 -20.88
N ALA A 194 -16.12 9.99 -20.71
CA ALA A 194 -14.67 9.87 -20.74
C ALA A 194 -14.10 9.01 -19.60
N LEU A 195 -14.73 9.09 -18.42
CA LEU A 195 -14.38 8.31 -17.22
C LEU A 195 -14.91 6.87 -17.25
N GLY A 196 -15.87 6.57 -18.13
CA GLY A 196 -16.45 5.23 -18.31
C GLY A 196 -15.42 4.15 -18.64
N ASP A 197 -14.33 4.51 -19.32
CA ASP A 197 -13.27 3.57 -19.75
C ASP A 197 -12.19 3.32 -18.67
N VAL A 198 -12.14 4.13 -17.60
CA VAL A 198 -11.02 4.15 -16.66
C VAL A 198 -11.24 3.17 -15.50
N GLU A 199 -10.29 2.29 -15.19
CA GLU A 199 -10.46 1.28 -14.13
C GLU A 199 -10.56 1.87 -12.70
N ASN A 200 -10.00 3.07 -12.50
CA ASN A 200 -9.95 3.77 -11.23
C ASN A 200 -11.33 4.09 -10.67
N ARG A 201 -11.45 4.03 -9.34
CA ARG A 201 -12.64 4.49 -8.63
C ARG A 201 -12.67 6.00 -8.53
N ILE A 202 -13.88 6.53 -8.33
CA ILE A 202 -14.14 7.97 -8.31
C ILE A 202 -14.71 8.37 -6.96
N ALA A 203 -14.19 9.46 -6.40
CA ALA A 203 -14.80 10.17 -5.29
C ALA A 203 -15.36 11.51 -5.79
N LEU A 204 -16.48 11.93 -5.22
CA LEU A 204 -17.18 13.15 -5.60
C LEU A 204 -17.41 14.02 -4.37
N ALA A 205 -17.06 15.30 -4.45
CA ALA A 205 -17.27 16.24 -3.37
C ALA A 205 -17.96 17.51 -3.87
N GLY A 206 -18.94 17.98 -3.11
CA GLY A 206 -19.57 19.29 -3.30
C GLY A 206 -19.02 20.31 -2.34
N HIS A 207 -18.81 21.53 -2.82
CA HIS A 207 -18.36 22.67 -2.03
C HIS A 207 -19.28 23.88 -2.26
N THR A 208 -19.43 24.69 -1.23
CA THR A 208 -20.12 25.98 -1.27
C THR A 208 -19.15 27.10 -0.88
N ASP A 209 -19.56 28.34 -1.11
CA ASP A 209 -18.90 29.50 -0.53
C ASP A 209 -19.28 29.67 0.96
N ALA A 210 -18.64 30.62 1.62
CA ALA A 210 -18.90 30.92 3.03
C ALA A 210 -20.16 31.75 3.26
N THR A 211 -20.85 32.17 2.20
CA THR A 211 -22.13 32.88 2.28
C THR A 211 -23.14 31.98 3.02
N PRO A 212 -23.73 32.40 4.15
CA PRO A 212 -24.70 31.59 4.86
C PRO A 212 -25.90 31.26 3.97
N TYR A 213 -26.23 29.98 3.87
CA TYR A 213 -27.40 29.49 3.15
C TYR A 213 -28.48 29.00 4.11
N GLY A 214 -29.74 29.31 3.81
CA GLY A 214 -30.90 28.87 4.58
C GLY A 214 -31.13 29.61 5.90
N SER A 215 -31.98 29.05 6.75
CA SER A 215 -32.48 29.66 8.00
C SER A 215 -31.64 29.31 9.25
N GLY A 216 -30.32 29.15 9.10
CA GLY A 216 -29.37 28.98 10.22
C GLY A 216 -29.10 27.52 10.63
N GLU A 217 -28.28 27.34 11.69
CA GLU A 217 -27.65 26.07 12.14
C GLU A 217 -28.58 24.87 12.39
N ARG A 218 -29.89 25.07 12.51
CA ARG A 218 -30.86 24.00 12.82
C ARG A 218 -31.62 23.48 11.59
N GLY A 219 -31.43 24.10 10.43
CA GLY A 219 -32.16 23.77 9.20
C GLY A 219 -31.23 23.40 8.05
N TYR A 220 -31.78 23.46 6.83
CA TYR A 220 -31.02 23.23 5.61
C TYR A 220 -29.95 24.32 5.46
N SER A 221 -28.70 23.90 5.36
CA SER A 221 -27.52 24.74 5.37
C SER A 221 -26.64 24.45 4.15
N ASN A 222 -25.45 25.04 4.14
CA ASN A 222 -24.42 24.74 3.15
C ASN A 222 -23.97 23.27 3.17
N TRP A 223 -24.12 22.58 4.31
CA TRP A 223 -23.81 21.15 4.42
C TRP A 223 -24.73 20.32 3.54
N GLU A 224 -26.05 20.45 3.73
CA GLU A 224 -27.06 19.76 2.93
C GLU A 224 -26.94 20.16 1.45
N LEU A 225 -26.78 21.46 1.17
CA LEU A 225 -26.64 21.96 -0.20
C LEU A 225 -25.44 21.33 -0.93
N SER A 226 -24.29 21.26 -0.26
CA SER A 226 -23.09 20.70 -0.85
C SER A 226 -23.23 19.20 -1.14
N ALA A 227 -23.83 18.43 -0.23
CA ALA A 227 -24.09 17.01 -0.40
C ALA A 227 -25.12 16.73 -1.50
N ASP A 228 -26.18 17.53 -1.57
CA ASP A 228 -27.22 17.39 -2.59
C ASP A 228 -26.70 17.73 -3.99
N ARG A 229 -25.86 18.77 -4.11
CA ARG A 229 -25.19 19.13 -5.38
C ARG A 229 -24.19 18.06 -5.83
N ALA A 230 -23.48 17.45 -4.89
CA ALA A 230 -22.63 16.30 -5.19
C ALA A 230 -23.48 15.13 -5.71
N ASN A 231 -24.58 14.79 -5.05
CA ASN A 231 -25.48 13.73 -5.51
C ASN A 231 -26.19 14.06 -6.83
N ALA A 232 -26.52 15.31 -7.10
CA ALA A 232 -27.03 15.74 -8.40
C ALA A 232 -26.01 15.51 -9.49
N SER A 233 -24.75 15.89 -9.24
CA SER A 233 -23.65 15.67 -10.16
C SER A 233 -23.39 14.18 -10.41
N ARG A 234 -23.48 13.37 -9.36
CA ARG A 234 -23.38 11.90 -9.43
C ARG A 234 -24.39 11.32 -10.42
N ARG A 235 -25.65 11.74 -10.34
CA ARG A 235 -26.72 11.26 -11.22
C ARG A 235 -26.42 11.59 -12.68
N GLU A 236 -25.97 12.81 -12.96
CA GLU A 236 -25.65 13.23 -14.32
C GLU A 236 -24.40 12.54 -14.88
N LEU A 237 -23.38 12.27 -14.06
CA LEU A 237 -22.22 11.45 -14.45
C LEU A 237 -22.65 10.04 -14.87
N VAL A 238 -23.53 9.41 -14.08
CA VAL A 238 -24.07 8.07 -14.37
C VAL A 238 -24.93 8.09 -15.64
N SER A 239 -25.77 9.12 -15.81
CA SER A 239 -26.52 9.33 -17.05
C SER A 239 -25.62 9.54 -18.28
N GLY A 240 -24.41 10.09 -18.09
CA GLY A 240 -23.37 10.21 -19.11
C GLY A 240 -22.65 8.92 -19.48
N GLY A 241 -22.91 7.82 -18.76
CA GLY A 241 -22.30 6.52 -19.00
C GLY A 241 -21.24 6.10 -17.98
N LEU A 242 -21.06 6.85 -16.89
CA LEU A 242 -20.21 6.39 -15.78
C LEU A 242 -20.89 5.20 -15.06
N PRO A 243 -20.24 4.03 -14.94
CA PRO A 243 -20.79 2.93 -14.18
C PRO A 243 -20.95 3.30 -12.69
N ASP A 244 -22.13 3.07 -12.12
CA ASP A 244 -22.45 3.44 -10.72
C ASP A 244 -21.50 2.77 -9.71
N ASN A 245 -21.05 1.55 -10.01
CA ASN A 245 -20.10 0.83 -9.17
C ASN A 245 -18.70 1.48 -9.11
N LYS A 246 -18.34 2.40 -10.01
CA LYS A 246 -17.06 3.14 -9.94
C LYS A 246 -17.09 4.24 -8.89
N LEU A 247 -18.27 4.73 -8.52
CA LEU A 247 -18.41 5.75 -7.48
C LEU A 247 -18.17 5.12 -6.11
N ARG A 248 -17.10 5.55 -5.45
CA ARG A 248 -16.71 5.03 -4.14
C ARG A 248 -17.33 5.83 -3.01
N ARG A 249 -17.40 7.16 -3.16
CA ARG A 249 -17.83 8.07 -2.11
C ARG A 249 -18.39 9.37 -2.67
N VAL A 250 -19.38 9.93 -1.97
CA VAL A 250 -19.95 11.25 -2.22
C VAL A 250 -19.90 12.04 -0.93
N GLU A 251 -19.38 13.26 -0.97
CA GLU A 251 -19.17 14.13 0.18
C GLU A 251 -19.81 15.51 -0.02
N GLY A 252 -20.36 16.06 1.06
CA GLY A 252 -20.70 17.48 1.15
C GLY A 252 -19.75 18.17 2.12
N LEU A 253 -18.98 19.14 1.64
CA LEU A 253 -17.94 19.81 2.44
C LEU A 253 -18.29 21.25 2.81
N ALA A 254 -19.47 21.75 2.43
CA ALA A 254 -19.89 23.14 2.65
C ALA A 254 -18.74 24.13 2.31
N SER A 255 -18.49 25.08 3.21
CA SER A 255 -17.39 26.04 3.16
C SER A 255 -16.12 25.60 3.91
N SER A 256 -16.03 24.34 4.35
CA SER A 256 -14.87 23.85 5.14
C SER A 256 -13.57 23.78 4.33
N ARG A 257 -13.66 23.66 3.01
CA ARG A 257 -12.53 23.60 2.07
C ARG A 257 -12.72 24.56 0.90
N LEU A 258 -12.41 25.83 1.14
CA LEU A 258 -12.46 26.90 0.14
C LEU A 258 -11.28 26.77 -0.84
N LEU A 259 -11.53 27.09 -2.11
CA LEU A 259 -10.47 27.16 -3.13
C LEU A 259 -9.67 28.46 -2.98
N ARG A 260 -10.36 29.55 -2.61
CA ARG A 260 -9.79 30.85 -2.25
C ARG A 260 -10.16 31.22 -0.80
N PRO A 261 -9.38 30.76 0.20
CA PRO A 261 -9.61 31.11 1.60
C PRO A 261 -9.55 32.61 1.90
N GLU A 262 -8.77 33.36 1.11
CA GLU A 262 -8.63 34.82 1.20
C GLU A 262 -9.88 35.58 0.75
N THR A 263 -10.72 34.97 -0.10
CA THR A 263 -12.02 35.51 -0.53
C THR A 263 -13.14 34.49 -0.32
N PRO A 264 -13.59 34.28 0.94
CA PRO A 264 -14.51 33.17 1.28
C PRO A 264 -15.86 33.16 0.55
N ASN A 265 -16.34 34.34 0.14
CA ASN A 265 -17.62 34.52 -0.55
C ASN A 265 -17.49 34.50 -2.09
N ASP A 266 -16.29 34.26 -2.62
CA ASP A 266 -16.06 34.19 -4.06
C ASP A 266 -16.85 33.02 -4.66
N PRO A 267 -17.63 33.24 -5.75
CA PRO A 267 -18.28 32.20 -6.52
C PRO A 267 -17.42 30.98 -6.83
N ILE A 268 -16.12 31.14 -7.05
CA ILE A 268 -15.22 30.04 -7.38
C ILE A 268 -15.16 28.96 -6.28
N ASN A 269 -15.49 29.32 -5.03
CA ASN A 269 -15.55 28.37 -3.92
C ASN A 269 -16.73 27.40 -4.05
N ARG A 270 -17.79 27.79 -4.78
CA ARG A 270 -18.89 26.90 -5.16
C ARG A 270 -18.44 26.05 -6.33
N ARG A 271 -18.14 24.78 -6.05
CA ARG A 271 -17.58 23.86 -7.05
C ARG A 271 -17.94 22.42 -6.77
N ILE A 272 -17.84 21.61 -7.81
CA ILE A 272 -17.88 20.15 -7.71
C ILE A 272 -16.47 19.63 -7.99
N SER A 273 -15.96 18.78 -7.11
CA SER A 273 -14.69 18.11 -7.30
C SER A 273 -14.94 16.63 -7.58
N ILE A 274 -14.44 16.17 -8.72
CA ILE A 274 -14.42 14.76 -9.12
C ILE A 274 -12.97 14.30 -9.01
N VAL A 275 -12.70 13.30 -8.18
CA VAL A 275 -11.36 12.75 -7.99
C VAL A 275 -11.32 11.36 -8.57
N VAL A 276 -10.51 11.18 -9.62
CA VAL A 276 -10.16 9.86 -10.16
C VAL A 276 -8.99 9.34 -9.32
N MET A 277 -9.29 8.40 -8.41
CA MET A 277 -8.39 8.04 -7.32
C MET A 277 -7.27 7.12 -7.77
N THR A 278 -6.08 7.31 -7.21
CA THR A 278 -5.03 6.28 -7.24
C THR A 278 -5.44 5.08 -6.38
N GLN A 279 -4.84 3.92 -6.65
CA GLN A 279 -5.05 2.73 -5.83
C GLN A 279 -4.68 2.99 -4.36
N ALA A 280 -3.59 3.71 -4.11
CA ALA A 280 -3.17 4.07 -2.77
C ALA A 280 -4.19 4.98 -2.05
N ALA A 281 -4.84 5.90 -2.77
CA ALA A 281 -5.90 6.74 -2.21
C ALA A 281 -7.17 5.94 -1.93
N GLU A 282 -7.57 5.05 -2.85
CA GLU A 282 -8.69 4.14 -2.65
C GLU A 282 -8.48 3.26 -1.40
N ASP A 283 -7.29 2.69 -1.22
CA ASP A 283 -6.95 1.82 -0.09
C ASP A 283 -7.01 2.56 1.26
N ARG A 284 -6.58 3.83 1.31
CA ARG A 284 -6.72 4.68 2.52
C ARG A 284 -8.18 4.98 2.86
N MET A 285 -9.05 4.99 1.85
CA MET A 285 -10.48 5.28 2.01
C MET A 285 -11.33 4.02 2.21
N ALA A 286 -10.79 2.84 1.89
CA ALA A 286 -11.44 1.58 2.19
C ALA A 286 -11.67 1.49 3.70
N PRO A 287 -12.86 1.04 4.15
CA PRO A 287 -13.09 0.87 5.57
C PRO A 287 -11.98 -0.03 6.11
N THR A 288 -11.24 0.47 7.10
CA THR A 288 -10.48 -0.43 7.98
C THR A 288 -11.50 -1.43 8.46
N SER A 289 -11.39 -2.68 8.01
CA SER A 289 -12.21 -3.76 8.54
C SER A 289 -12.11 -3.63 10.05
N LEU A 290 -13.23 -3.32 10.73
CA LEU A 290 -13.28 -3.40 12.18
C LEU A 290 -12.66 -4.76 12.52
N PRO A 291 -11.67 -4.85 13.42
CA PRO A 291 -11.05 -6.12 13.74
C PRO A 291 -12.18 -7.10 13.99
N ALA A 292 -12.20 -8.20 13.23
CA ALA A 292 -13.22 -9.22 13.40
C ALA A 292 -13.29 -9.48 14.90
N VAL A 293 -14.46 -9.25 15.49
CA VAL A 293 -14.68 -9.60 16.90
C VAL A 293 -14.40 -11.08 16.95
N VAL A 294 -13.22 -11.45 17.45
CA VAL A 294 -12.90 -12.83 17.73
C VAL A 294 -13.96 -13.22 18.76
N PRO A 295 -14.90 -14.12 18.41
CA PRO A 295 -15.87 -14.55 19.40
C PRO A 295 -15.07 -15.02 20.62
N PRO A 296 -15.44 -14.60 21.84
CA PRO A 296 -14.72 -15.03 23.03
C PRO A 296 -14.63 -16.57 22.99
N PRO A 297 -13.48 -17.15 23.40
CA PRO A 297 -13.35 -18.61 23.42
C PRO A 297 -14.55 -19.16 24.18
N ALA A 298 -15.24 -20.11 23.57
CA ALA A 298 -16.44 -20.72 24.14
C ALA A 298 -16.13 -21.09 25.59
N ALA A 299 -16.89 -20.49 26.53
CA ALA A 299 -16.75 -20.81 27.93
C ALA A 299 -16.86 -22.33 28.09
N PRO A 300 -16.00 -22.98 28.90
CA PRO A 300 -16.12 -24.40 29.14
C PRO A 300 -17.54 -24.69 29.63
N ALA A 301 -18.19 -25.68 29.02
CA ALA A 301 -19.55 -26.07 29.34
C ALA A 301 -19.71 -26.17 30.85
N ALA A 302 -20.57 -25.32 31.42
CA ALA A 302 -20.90 -25.38 32.83
C ALA A 302 -21.46 -26.77 33.13
N ALA A 303 -20.84 -27.47 34.08
CA ALA A 303 -21.35 -28.73 34.60
C ALA A 303 -22.80 -28.52 35.09
N PRO A 304 -23.71 -29.49 34.89
CA PRO A 304 -25.10 -29.35 35.30
C PRO A 304 -25.16 -29.21 36.83
N VAL A 305 -25.52 -28.03 37.30
CA VAL A 305 -25.92 -27.80 38.68
C VAL A 305 -27.26 -28.48 38.88
N SER A 306 -27.26 -29.55 39.68
CA SER A 306 -28.46 -30.23 40.16
C SER A 306 -29.36 -29.24 40.92
N ALA A 307 -30.61 -29.15 40.48
CA ALA A 307 -31.64 -28.32 41.11
C ALA A 307 -31.88 -28.77 42.57
N PRO A 308 -32.13 -27.85 43.52
CA PRO A 308 -32.48 -28.23 44.88
C PRO A 308 -33.90 -28.82 44.90
N GLU A 309 -34.07 -29.92 45.64
CA GLU A 309 -35.36 -30.55 45.90
C GLU A 309 -36.33 -29.57 46.58
N VAL A 310 -37.54 -29.47 46.03
CA VAL A 310 -38.64 -28.70 46.60
C VAL A 310 -39.24 -29.53 47.75
N SER A 311 -38.86 -29.20 48.98
CA SER A 311 -39.54 -29.71 50.19
C SER A 311 -40.90 -29.02 50.32
N SER A 312 -41.97 -29.82 50.25
CA SER A 312 -43.35 -29.36 50.40
C SER A 312 -43.69 -29.16 51.87
N ILE A 313 -43.99 -27.91 52.25
CA ILE A 313 -44.59 -27.59 53.55
C ILE A 313 -45.88 -26.81 53.28
N VAL A 314 -47.01 -27.48 53.53
CA VAL A 314 -48.36 -26.90 53.52
C VAL A 314 -48.61 -26.25 54.88
N PRO A 315 -49.02 -24.97 54.97
CA PRO A 315 -49.57 -24.44 56.21
C PRO A 315 -51.10 -24.54 56.19
N ALA A 316 -51.64 -25.25 57.18
CA ALA A 316 -53.06 -25.34 57.48
C ALA A 316 -53.61 -23.99 57.99
N LEU A 317 -54.72 -23.54 57.40
CA LEU A 317 -55.45 -22.36 57.85
C LEU A 317 -56.24 -22.70 59.12
N GLN A 318 -55.80 -22.22 60.29
CA GLN A 318 -56.52 -22.35 61.56
C GLN A 318 -57.31 -21.07 61.84
N ILE A 319 -58.64 -21.18 61.85
CA ILE A 319 -59.59 -20.15 62.24
C ILE A 319 -59.79 -20.24 63.76
N PRO A 320 -59.63 -19.14 64.54
CA PRO A 320 -60.02 -19.14 65.95
C PRO A 320 -61.51 -18.83 66.12
N ALA A 321 -62.15 -19.56 67.05
CA ALA A 321 -63.55 -19.44 67.38
C ALA A 321 -63.81 -18.43 68.51
N GLU A 322 -64.79 -17.57 68.24
CA GLU A 322 -65.86 -17.10 69.15
C GLU A 322 -65.61 -15.98 70.16
N VAL A 323 -66.28 -14.85 69.93
CA VAL A 323 -66.83 -13.97 70.97
C VAL A 323 -68.36 -14.02 70.85
N THR A 324 -69.02 -14.43 71.93
CA THR A 324 -70.48 -14.45 72.10
C THR A 324 -70.99 -13.19 72.82
N LYS A 325 -72.24 -12.83 72.47
CA LYS A 325 -73.24 -12.01 73.23
C LYS A 325 -72.98 -10.49 73.35
N THR A 326 -73.94 -9.57 73.34
CA THR A 326 -75.43 -9.51 73.41
C THR A 326 -75.82 -8.06 73.04
N THR A 327 -76.93 -7.75 72.34
CA THR A 327 -78.17 -7.09 72.85
C THR A 327 -78.95 -6.60 71.59
N SER A 328 -80.17 -7.06 71.30
CA SER A 328 -81.51 -6.62 71.76
C SER A 328 -82.11 -5.38 71.06
N GLY A 329 -83.33 -5.52 70.53
CA GLY A 329 -84.32 -4.44 70.27
C GLY A 329 -84.39 -3.98 68.80
N SER A 330 -85.46 -4.26 68.04
CA SER A 330 -86.79 -3.60 68.06
C SER A 330 -86.68 -2.11 67.74
N GLY A 331 -87.37 -1.50 66.78
CA GLY A 331 -88.48 -1.85 65.89
C GLY A 331 -88.97 -0.53 65.25
N GLY A 332 -89.88 -0.61 64.29
CA GLY A 332 -90.57 0.55 63.70
C GLY A 332 -90.17 0.84 62.27
#